data_AF-A0A9E0NIW7-F1
#
_entry.id   AF-A0A9E0NIW7-F1
#
_cell.length_a   1.000
_cell.length_b   1.000
_cell.length_c   1.000
_cell.angle_alpha   90.00
_cell.angle_beta   90.00
_cell.angle_gamma   90.00
#
_symmetry.space_group_name_H-M   'P 1'
#
loop_
_entity.id
_entity.type
_entity.pdbx_description
1 polymer ?
#
loop_
_entity_poly.entity_id
_entity_poly.type
_entity_poly.pdbx_seq_one_letter_code
_entity_poly.pdbx_strand_id
1 'polypeptide(L)'
;MHLFQPQHFIMPFAAHALGTFSGAFIAVSLSGTRPIAAAMAVGLVFLVGGIINVVMLPSPLWFTLTDLLLAYLPMAWLGTQLSRRIFRTGTPLT
;
A
#
# COMPACT_ATOMS: atom_id res chain seq x y z
N MET A 1 17.21 16.24 6.39
CA MET A 1 15.99 16.55 7.18
C MET A 1 16.30 16.72 8.68
N HIS A 2 17.14 17.67 9.09
CA HIS A 2 17.52 17.81 10.51
C HIS A 2 16.54 18.67 11.34
N LEU A 3 15.72 19.49 10.67
CA LEU A 3 14.68 20.31 11.31
C LEU A 3 13.36 19.55 11.54
N PHE A 4 13.20 18.36 10.92
CA PHE A 4 11.95 17.62 10.95
C PHE A 4 11.88 16.74 12.19
N GLN A 5 10.86 16.97 13.01
CA GLN A 5 10.49 16.09 14.11
C GLN A 5 9.67 14.87 13.62
N PRO A 6 9.58 13.76 14.39
CA PRO A 6 8.85 12.55 14.00
C PRO A 6 7.41 12.77 13.53
N GLN A 7 6.70 13.74 14.11
CA GLN A 7 5.32 14.07 13.73
C GLN A 7 5.15 14.47 12.24
N HIS A 8 6.16 15.07 11.63
CA HIS A 8 6.10 15.50 10.23
C HIS A 8 6.09 14.32 9.24
N PHE A 9 6.41 13.13 9.71
CA PHE A 9 6.45 11.91 8.91
C PHE A 9 5.14 11.11 8.95
N ILE A 10 4.21 11.47 9.83
CA ILE A 10 2.90 10.80 9.94
C ILE A 10 2.10 10.96 8.65
N MET A 11 2.04 12.18 8.10
CA MET A 11 1.27 12.45 6.89
C MET A 11 1.85 11.78 5.63
N PRO A 12 3.18 11.84 5.37
CA PRO A 12 3.79 11.05 4.30
C PRO A 12 3.51 9.55 4.41
N PHE A 13 3.71 8.96 5.60
CA PHE A 13 3.41 7.54 5.82
C PHE A 13 1.93 7.23 5.55
N ALA A 14 1.02 8.04 6.09
CA ALA A 14 -0.41 7.84 5.91
C ALA A 14 -0.81 7.95 4.43
N ALA A 15 -0.24 8.90 3.69
CA ALA A 15 -0.49 9.05 2.26
C ALA A 15 -0.02 7.81 1.47
N HIS A 16 1.17 7.30 1.74
CA HIS A 16 1.67 6.07 1.11
C HIS A 16 0.84 4.85 1.47
N ALA A 17 0.53 4.68 2.76
CA ALA A 17 -0.18 3.53 3.29
C ALA A 17 -1.63 3.48 2.80
N LEU A 18 -2.37 4.58 2.95
CA LEU A 18 -3.77 4.69 2.55
C LEU A 18 -3.90 4.71 1.03
N GLY A 19 -2.95 5.32 0.31
CA GLY A 19 -2.90 5.28 -1.14
C GLY A 19 -2.73 3.85 -1.67
N THR A 20 -1.75 3.10 -1.14
CA THR A 20 -1.53 1.71 -1.55
C THR A 20 -2.72 0.82 -1.20
N PHE A 21 -3.26 0.98 0.01
CA PHE A 21 -4.45 0.27 0.48
C PHE A 21 -5.64 0.50 -0.43
N SER A 22 -5.98 1.76 -0.69
CA SER A 22 -7.16 2.15 -1.48
C SER A 22 -7.00 1.68 -2.93
N GLY A 23 -5.82 1.85 -3.51
CA GLY A 23 -5.52 1.36 -4.86
C GLY A 23 -5.64 -0.16 -4.96
N ALA A 24 -5.09 -0.92 -4.02
CA ALA A 24 -5.19 -2.37 -4.01
C ALA A 24 -6.65 -2.83 -3.78
N PHE A 25 -7.37 -2.18 -2.88
CA PHE A 25 -8.79 -2.45 -2.63
C PHE A 25 -9.62 -2.28 -3.91
N ILE A 26 -9.45 -1.17 -4.63
CA ILE A 26 -10.16 -0.90 -5.89
C ILE A 26 -9.72 -1.91 -6.96
N ALA A 27 -8.42 -2.14 -7.13
CA ALA A 27 -7.90 -3.08 -8.13
C ALA A 27 -8.45 -4.50 -7.93
N VAL A 28 -8.50 -4.99 -6.69
CA VAL A 28 -9.07 -6.30 -6.36
C VAL A 28 -10.55 -6.35 -6.71
N SER A 29 -11.30 -5.29 -6.38
CA SER A 29 -12.74 -5.19 -6.65
C SER A 29 -13.08 -5.23 -8.14
N LEU A 30 -12.13 -4.83 -9.01
CA LEU A 30 -12.28 -4.82 -10.47
C LEU A 30 -11.58 -6.01 -11.18
N SER A 31 -10.76 -6.78 -10.47
CA SER A 31 -9.85 -7.77 -11.07
C SER A 31 -10.49 -9.08 -11.54
N GLY A 32 -11.73 -9.37 -11.12
CA GLY A 32 -12.42 -10.63 -11.39
C GLY A 32 -11.66 -11.85 -10.89
N THR A 33 -10.93 -12.52 -11.78
CA THR A 33 -10.30 -13.84 -11.54
C THR A 33 -8.90 -13.79 -10.93
N ARG A 34 -8.20 -12.64 -10.96
CA ARG A 34 -6.81 -12.53 -10.46
C ARG A 34 -6.62 -11.42 -9.41
N PRO A 35 -7.32 -11.47 -8.27
CA PRO A 35 -7.30 -10.42 -7.24
C PRO A 35 -5.93 -10.18 -6.63
N ILE A 36 -5.20 -11.25 -6.31
CA ILE A 36 -3.87 -11.13 -5.69
C ILE A 36 -2.89 -10.47 -6.67
N ALA A 37 -2.91 -10.84 -7.95
CA ALA A 37 -2.04 -10.24 -8.95
C ALA A 37 -2.33 -8.75 -9.14
N ALA A 38 -3.61 -8.35 -9.16
CA ALA A 38 -4.02 -6.96 -9.27
C ALA A 38 -3.55 -6.12 -8.07
N ALA A 39 -3.73 -6.61 -6.85
CA ALA A 39 -3.24 -5.94 -5.65
C ALA A 39 -1.71 -5.82 -5.62
N MET A 40 -0.99 -6.89 -5.97
CA MET A 40 0.47 -6.90 -5.97
C MET A 40 1.05 -5.96 -7.02
N ALA A 41 0.40 -5.81 -8.17
CA ALA A 41 0.79 -4.82 -9.17
C ALA A 41 0.71 -3.39 -8.60
N VAL A 42 -0.39 -3.04 -7.93
CA VAL A 42 -0.53 -1.73 -7.27
C VAL A 42 0.53 -1.56 -6.17
N GLY A 43 0.68 -2.56 -5.29
CA GLY A 43 1.66 -2.51 -4.20
C GLY A 43 3.10 -2.35 -4.70
N LEU A 44 3.46 -3.02 -5.81
CA LEU A 44 4.78 -2.90 -6.42
C LEU A 44 5.00 -1.52 -7.05
N VAL A 45 4.01 -0.98 -7.77
CA VAL A 45 4.10 0.37 -8.36
C VAL A 45 4.29 1.42 -7.25
N PHE A 46 3.52 1.32 -6.17
CA PHE A 46 3.68 2.23 -5.03
C PHE A 46 5.02 2.05 -4.31
N LEU A 47 5.50 0.81 -4.14
CA LEU A 47 6.81 0.54 -3.55
C LEU A 47 7.95 1.14 -4.38
N VAL A 48 7.90 1.00 -5.70
CA VAL A 48 8.89 1.62 -6.61
C VAL A 48 8.84 3.14 -6.46
N GLY A 49 7.64 3.74 -6.44
CA GLY A 49 7.48 5.17 -6.15
C GLY A 49 8.06 5.57 -4.78
N GLY A 50 7.86 4.74 -3.76
CA GLY A 50 8.42 4.93 -2.42
C GLY A 50 9.95 4.89 -2.38
N ILE A 51 10.55 3.92 -3.08
CA ILE A 51 12.01 3.82 -3.22
C ILE A 51 12.56 5.06 -3.92
N ILE A 52 11.93 5.48 -5.02
CA ILE A 52 12.28 6.72 -5.73
C ILE A 52 12.19 7.91 -4.78
N ASN A 53 11.12 8.01 -4.01
CA ASN A 53 10.91 9.10 -3.05
C ASN A 53 11.99 9.13 -1.96
N VAL A 54 12.40 7.98 -1.41
CA VAL A 54 13.49 7.90 -0.43
C VAL A 54 14.83 8.33 -1.02
N VAL A 55 15.11 7.95 -2.27
CA VAL A 55 16.33 8.35 -2.98
C VAL A 55 16.35 9.86 -3.26
N MET A 56 15.22 10.43 -3.67
CA MET A 56 15.10 11.86 -3.99
C MET A 56 15.01 12.75 -2.74
N LEU A 57 14.36 12.28 -1.68
CA LEU A 57 14.12 13.01 -0.44
C LEU A 57 14.64 12.21 0.77
N PRO A 58 15.96 12.24 1.04
CA PRO A 58 16.57 11.43 2.08
C PRO A 58 15.98 11.71 3.47
N SER A 59 15.36 10.69 4.07
CA SER A 59 14.73 10.74 5.39
C SER A 59 15.55 10.03 6.47
N PRO A 60 15.23 10.22 7.77
CA PRO A 60 15.81 9.41 8.84
C PRO A 60 15.57 7.92 8.59
N LEU A 61 16.56 7.09 8.91
CA LEU A 61 16.54 5.65 8.63
C LEU A 61 15.30 4.95 9.20
N TRP A 62 14.87 5.32 10.40
CA TRP A 62 13.68 4.72 11.03
C TRP A 62 12.42 4.93 10.18
N PHE A 63 12.27 6.10 9.56
CA PHE A 63 11.13 6.41 8.73
C PHE A 63 11.20 5.65 7.41
N THR A 64 12.37 5.66 6.76
CA THR A 64 12.61 4.88 5.53
C THR A 64 12.22 3.42 5.70
N LEU A 65 12.65 2.78 6.79
CA LEU A 65 12.33 1.38 7.05
C LEU A 65 10.84 1.18 7.35
N THR A 66 10.25 2.05 8.17
CA THR A 66 8.81 1.97 8.50
C THR A 66 7.96 2.10 7.24
N ASP A 67 8.27 3.07 6.39
CA ASP A 67 7.54 3.37 5.18
C ASP A 67 7.68 2.26 4.14
N LEU A 68 8.93 1.89 3.76
CA LEU A 68 9.19 0.86 2.75
C LEU A 68 8.65 -0.52 3.15
N LEU A 69 8.71 -0.87 4.44
CA LEU A 69 8.27 -2.19 4.88
C LEU A 69 6.76 -2.26 5.13
N LEU A 70 6.12 -1.19 5.61
CA LEU A 70 4.74 -1.25 6.07
C LEU A 70 3.74 -0.56 5.15
N ALA A 71 4.11 0.54 4.49
CA ALA A 71 3.15 1.36 3.74
C ALA A 71 2.73 0.75 2.40
N TYR A 72 3.49 -0.22 1.86
CA TYR A 72 3.30 -0.71 0.50
C TYR A 72 2.71 -2.13 0.47
N LEU A 73 3.56 -3.17 0.47
CA LEU A 73 3.09 -4.54 0.30
C LEU A 73 2.11 -5.00 1.40
N PRO A 74 2.32 -4.68 2.69
CA PRO A 74 1.33 -5.02 3.72
C PRO A 74 -0.01 -4.30 3.54
N MET A 75 0.00 -3.03 3.13
CA MET A 75 -1.24 -2.30 2.87
C MET A 75 -1.97 -2.80 1.61
N ALA A 76 -1.23 -3.23 0.58
CA ALA A 76 -1.82 -3.89 -0.59
C ALA A 76 -2.51 -5.21 -0.19
N TRP A 77 -1.87 -5.99 0.69
CA TRP A 77 -2.45 -7.21 1.26
C TRP A 77 -3.71 -6.90 2.07
N LEU A 78 -3.68 -5.91 2.96
CA LEU A 78 -4.85 -5.50 3.75
C LEU A 78 -6.02 -5.03 2.85
N GLY A 79 -5.75 -4.23 1.83
CA GLY A 79 -6.74 -3.80 0.84
C GLY A 79 -7.39 -4.99 0.13
N THR A 80 -6.59 -6.02 -0.16
CA THR A 80 -7.09 -7.29 -0.72
C THR A 80 -8.00 -8.03 0.24
N GLN A 81 -7.63 -8.14 1.52
CA GLN A 81 -8.45 -8.83 2.52
C GLN A 81 -9.80 -8.15 2.68
N LEU A 82 -9.81 -6.81 2.76
CA LEU A 82 -11.06 -6.07 2.89
C LEU A 82 -11.93 -6.20 1.64
N SER A 83 -11.38 -6.02 0.44
CA SER A 83 -12.13 -6.15 -0.81
C SER A 83 -12.74 -7.55 -0.94
N ARG A 84 -11.98 -8.62 -0.62
CA ARG A 84 -12.53 -9.99 -0.61
C ARG A 84 -13.62 -10.16 0.44
N ARG A 85 -13.55 -9.55 1.62
CA ARG A 85 -14.64 -9.65 2.60
C ARG A 85 -15.93 -8.98 2.14
N ILE A 86 -15.82 -7.89 1.39
CA ILE A 86 -16.98 -7.11 0.91
C ILE A 86 -17.60 -7.73 -0.35
N PHE A 87 -16.77 -8.12 -1.33
CA PHE A 87 -17.23 -8.52 -2.66
C PHE A 87 -17.24 -10.03 -2.90
N ARG A 88 -16.67 -10.84 -1.98
CA ARG A 88 -16.72 -12.31 -2.07
C ARG A 88 -17.96 -12.90 -1.38
N THR A 89 -19.09 -12.23 -1.53
CA THR A 89 -20.44 -12.73 -1.23
C THR A 89 -21.05 -13.27 -2.52
N GLY A 90 -20.56 -14.40 -3.04
CA GLY A 90 -21.07 -14.96 -4.28
C GLY A 90 -20.25 -16.08 -4.90
N THR A 91 -20.14 -17.21 -4.22
CA THR A 91 -20.07 -18.50 -4.92
C THR A 91 -21.07 -19.45 -4.27
N PRO A 92 -22.31 -19.55 -4.80
CA PRO A 92 -23.14 -20.73 -4.59
C PRO A 92 -22.58 -21.89 -5.42
N LEU A 93 -22.32 -22.99 -4.71
CA LEU A 93 -22.40 -24.41 -5.10
C LEU A 93 -21.83 -24.86 -6.46
N THR A 94 -20.71 -25.59 -6.37
CA THR A 94 -20.55 -26.89 -7.05
C THR A 94 -20.04 -27.90 -6.02
#